data_AF-A0A1S6WSD8-F1
#
_entry.id   AF-A0A1S6WSD8-F1
#
_cell.length_a   1.000
_cell.length_b   1.000
_cell.length_c   1.000
_cell.angle_alpha   90.00
_cell.angle_beta   90.00
_cell.angle_gamma   90.00
#
_symmetry.space_group_name_H-M   'P 1'
#
loop_
_entity.id
_entity.type
_entity.pdbx_description
1 polymer ?
#
loop_
_entity_poly.entity_id
_entity_poly.type
_entity_poly.pdbx_seq_one_letter_code
_entity_poly.pdbx_strand_id
1 'polypeptide(L)'
;MRADLTRVGITVTGMYGTGLNITGGSATMTGGSITGSGGAVSTGTGVKMESSETVTLTSVNISNFKTGVEVTKGTLKVTEGSIGGKTWGVKVSESATADLTRVGITVTGMYGTGLNITGGSATMTGGSITGSGGAVSTGTGVKMDSSGTVTLNTVNVSNFKTGVQVTKGTLKVTEGSIGGKTWGVKVDGSGRLEMNGGTIEGENGTGVWMEGGGTAKLTGVTVTGGSRGVWVQGNGRLEMTEGSIEFTGAHGVYVRDNATAKLTEVKITGSGTGVYAGTAKTVTLNMVDISQVQMGVNAAAGQLVMNMGTITVTNGGRG
;
A
#
# COMPACT_ATOMS: atom_id res chain seq x y z
N MET A 1 28.09 22.22 -4.83
CA MET A 1 27.94 22.98 -3.55
C MET A 1 27.35 22.04 -2.53
N ARG A 2 27.76 22.12 -1.26
CA ARG A 2 27.24 21.28 -0.17
C ARG A 2 26.72 22.18 0.95
N ALA A 3 25.52 21.90 1.44
CA ALA A 3 24.95 22.57 2.61
C ALA A 3 24.83 21.58 3.77
N ASP A 4 25.30 21.97 4.96
CA ASP A 4 25.19 21.17 6.18
C ASP A 4 24.44 21.98 7.25
N LEU A 5 23.28 21.49 7.67
CA LEU A 5 22.41 22.10 8.68
C LEU A 5 22.34 21.18 9.90
N THR A 6 22.58 21.71 11.09
CA THR A 6 22.51 20.94 12.34
C THR A 6 21.57 21.63 13.32
N ARG A 7 20.49 20.93 13.71
CA ARG A 7 19.46 21.38 14.67
C ARG A 7 18.82 22.72 14.30
N VAL A 8 18.68 22.99 12.99
CA VAL A 8 18.09 24.22 12.47
C VAL A 8 16.55 24.12 12.46
N GLY A 9 15.88 25.19 12.87
CA GLY A 9 14.44 25.38 12.65
C GLY A 9 14.19 26.24 11.43
N ILE A 10 13.47 25.72 10.43
CA ILE A 10 13.01 26.45 9.26
C ILE A 10 11.50 26.67 9.39
N THR A 11 11.07 27.93 9.41
CA THR A 11 9.66 28.31 9.43
C THR A 11 9.31 29.06 8.16
N VAL A 12 8.36 28.51 7.39
CA VAL A 12 7.85 29.17 6.18
C VAL A 12 6.60 29.96 6.54
N THR A 13 6.72 31.29 6.56
CA THR A 13 5.61 32.21 6.77
C THR A 13 4.90 32.48 5.45
N GLY A 14 3.72 31.90 5.25
CA GLY A 14 2.90 32.08 4.06
C GLY A 14 2.39 30.78 3.46
N MET A 15 1.51 30.88 2.45
CA MET A 15 0.83 29.71 1.89
C MET A 15 1.63 28.96 0.81
N TYR A 16 2.56 29.64 0.12
CA TYR A 16 3.20 29.16 -1.13
C TYR A 16 4.69 28.81 -1.00
N GLY A 17 5.27 28.87 0.20
CA GLY A 17 6.73 28.75 0.35
C GLY A 17 7.24 27.31 0.36
N THR A 18 8.54 27.18 0.11
CA THR A 18 9.28 25.93 0.29
C THR A 18 10.18 26.04 1.52
N GLY A 19 10.21 25.02 2.37
CA GLY A 19 11.07 25.00 3.55
C GLY A 19 12.54 24.87 3.17
N LEU A 20 12.92 23.71 2.67
CA LEU A 20 14.26 23.44 2.14
C LEU A 20 14.16 23.18 0.64
N ASN A 21 14.76 24.07 -0.17
CA ASN A 21 14.75 23.98 -1.63
C ASN A 21 16.17 23.65 -2.13
N ILE A 22 16.35 22.47 -2.74
CA ILE A 22 17.63 21.98 -3.23
C ILE A 22 17.57 21.86 -4.75
N THR A 23 18.05 22.89 -5.47
CA THR A 23 18.06 22.94 -6.94
C THR A 23 19.36 22.42 -7.57
N GLY A 24 20.41 22.23 -6.77
CA GLY A 24 21.68 21.66 -7.20
C GLY A 24 22.59 21.37 -6.00
N GLY A 25 23.60 20.52 -6.19
CA GLY A 25 24.48 20.12 -5.08
C GLY A 25 23.81 19.18 -4.07
N SER A 26 24.49 18.93 -2.96
CA SER A 26 24.05 18.05 -1.88
C SER A 26 23.67 18.85 -0.64
N ALA A 27 22.77 18.29 0.17
CA ALA A 27 22.40 18.88 1.45
C ALA A 27 22.30 17.80 2.53
N THR A 28 22.81 18.10 3.72
CA THR A 28 22.62 17.28 4.93
C THR A 28 21.93 18.11 5.98
N MET A 29 20.84 17.60 6.56
CA MET A 29 20.20 18.19 7.73
C MET A 29 20.09 17.15 8.84
N THR A 30 20.69 17.44 10.00
CA THR A 30 20.64 16.56 11.19
C THR A 30 19.91 17.26 12.33
N GLY A 31 18.77 16.72 12.73
CA GLY A 31 17.88 17.29 13.73
C GLY A 31 17.20 18.59 13.28
N GLY A 32 16.26 19.07 14.10
CA GLY A 32 15.53 20.30 13.86
C GLY A 32 14.17 20.07 13.20
N SER A 33 13.59 21.14 12.66
CA SER A 33 12.23 21.11 12.12
C SER A 33 12.08 21.99 10.90
N ILE A 34 11.22 21.59 9.98
CA ILE A 34 10.77 22.37 8.83
C ILE A 34 9.24 22.49 8.95
N THR A 35 8.74 23.69 9.18
CA THR A 35 7.32 23.90 9.51
C THR A 35 6.71 24.98 8.64
N GLY A 36 5.59 24.67 7.99
CA GLY A 36 4.76 25.64 7.28
C GLY A 36 3.78 26.37 8.21
N SER A 37 3.46 27.62 7.90
CA SER A 37 2.45 28.39 8.66
C SER A 37 1.08 28.44 7.98
N GLY A 38 0.94 27.88 6.76
CA GLY A 38 -0.27 28.02 5.95
C GLY A 38 -1.50 27.24 6.42
N GLY A 39 -1.44 26.57 7.58
CA GLY A 39 -2.58 25.87 8.18
C GLY A 39 -3.32 24.96 7.18
N ALA A 40 -4.65 24.98 7.16
CA ALA A 40 -5.49 24.18 6.25
C ALA A 40 -5.35 24.54 4.76
N VAL A 41 -4.92 25.76 4.42
CA VAL A 41 -4.87 26.29 3.04
C VAL A 41 -3.46 26.32 2.42
N SER A 42 -2.42 25.94 3.17
CA SER A 42 -1.04 25.77 2.65
C SER A 42 -1.02 24.98 1.34
N THR A 43 -0.32 25.54 0.35
CA THR A 43 0.02 24.94 -0.95
C THR A 43 1.53 24.66 -1.08
N GLY A 44 2.32 25.04 -0.08
CA GLY A 44 3.77 24.90 -0.06
C GLY A 44 4.29 23.47 0.14
N THR A 45 5.61 23.35 0.00
CA THR A 45 6.36 22.09 0.08
C THR A 45 7.40 22.16 1.21
N GLY A 46 7.49 21.13 2.06
CA GLY A 46 8.47 21.11 3.15
C GLY A 46 9.90 21.01 2.61
N VAL A 47 10.20 19.94 1.90
CA VAL A 47 11.48 19.74 1.21
C VAL A 47 11.22 19.53 -0.27
N LYS A 48 11.82 20.35 -1.12
CA LYS A 48 11.79 20.20 -2.58
C LYS A 48 13.20 19.91 -3.08
N MET A 49 13.37 18.74 -3.69
CA MET A 49 14.65 18.26 -4.21
C MET A 49 14.60 18.12 -5.73
N GLU A 50 15.33 18.99 -6.41
CA GLU A 50 15.51 19.01 -7.87
C GLU A 50 16.98 18.79 -8.27
N SER A 51 17.85 18.54 -7.28
CA SER A 51 19.26 18.18 -7.49
C SER A 51 19.42 16.73 -7.94
N SER A 52 20.44 16.45 -8.76
CA SER A 52 20.84 15.09 -9.12
C SER A 52 21.72 14.39 -8.08
N GLU A 53 22.18 15.10 -7.04
CA GLU A 53 23.02 14.53 -5.97
C GLU A 53 22.17 13.86 -4.87
N THR A 54 22.80 13.55 -3.73
CA THR A 54 22.11 13.01 -2.55
C THR A 54 21.76 14.13 -1.56
N VAL A 55 20.53 14.09 -1.04
CA VAL A 55 20.11 14.90 0.12
C VAL A 55 19.84 13.95 1.29
N THR A 56 20.41 14.24 2.45
CA THR A 56 20.26 13.42 3.66
C THR A 56 19.56 14.21 4.77
N LEU A 57 18.49 13.65 5.32
CA LEU A 57 17.74 14.19 6.45
C LEU A 57 17.78 13.16 7.60
N THR A 58 18.32 13.53 8.75
CA THR A 58 18.39 12.65 9.93
C THR A 58 17.63 13.26 11.09
N SER A 59 16.62 12.58 11.60
CA SER A 59 15.79 12.99 12.74
C SER A 59 15.16 14.39 12.57
N VAL A 60 14.72 14.71 11.35
CA VAL A 60 14.07 15.99 10.99
C VAL A 60 12.56 15.86 11.03
N ASN A 61 11.87 16.85 11.60
CA ASN A 61 10.41 16.89 11.62
C ASN A 61 9.87 17.90 10.61
N ILE A 62 9.10 17.43 9.63
CA ILE A 62 8.49 18.24 8.58
C ILE A 62 6.98 18.27 8.80
N SER A 63 6.37 19.45 8.86
CA SER A 63 4.92 19.56 9.14
C SER A 63 4.26 20.79 8.50
N ASN A 64 2.92 20.75 8.41
CA ASN A 64 2.06 21.84 7.94
C ASN A 64 2.27 22.28 6.47
N PHE A 65 2.66 21.34 5.61
CA PHE A 65 2.79 21.57 4.17
C PHE A 65 1.70 20.84 3.38
N LYS A 66 1.42 21.30 2.16
CA LYS A 66 0.61 20.51 1.21
C LYS A 66 1.35 19.24 0.83
N THR A 67 2.63 19.39 0.51
CA THR A 67 3.56 18.31 0.21
C THR A 67 4.65 18.30 1.27
N GLY A 68 4.78 17.20 2.03
CA GLY A 68 5.86 17.09 3.02
C GLY A 68 7.22 17.12 2.31
N VAL A 69 7.45 16.16 1.41
CA VAL A 69 8.66 16.08 0.61
C VAL A 69 8.33 15.78 -0.86
N GLU A 70 8.98 16.50 -1.77
CA GLU A 70 8.93 16.27 -3.22
C GLU A 70 10.34 16.03 -3.76
N VAL A 71 10.55 14.88 -4.40
CA VAL A 71 11.83 14.47 -4.98
C VAL A 71 11.63 14.21 -6.47
N THR A 72 12.23 15.06 -7.31
CA THR A 72 12.15 14.92 -8.77
C THR A 72 13.44 14.35 -9.35
N LYS A 73 14.60 14.61 -8.74
CA LYS A 73 15.90 14.09 -9.18
C LYS A 73 16.74 13.58 -8.02
N GLY A 74 17.79 12.84 -8.34
CA GLY A 74 18.79 12.39 -7.37
C GLY A 74 18.25 11.38 -6.35
N THR A 75 18.86 11.37 -5.16
CA THR A 75 18.54 10.43 -4.08
C THR A 75 18.24 11.18 -2.79
N LEU A 76 17.02 11.05 -2.27
CA LEU A 76 16.70 11.46 -0.91
C LEU A 76 16.96 10.30 0.05
N LYS A 77 17.70 10.56 1.12
CA LYS A 77 17.84 9.66 2.27
C LYS A 77 17.22 10.31 3.51
N VAL A 78 16.27 9.65 4.15
CA VAL A 78 15.67 10.10 5.41
C VAL A 78 15.82 9.00 6.45
N THR A 79 16.44 9.31 7.59
CA THR A 79 16.59 8.39 8.71
C THR A 79 15.95 9.01 9.94
N GLU A 80 14.97 8.34 10.53
CA GLU A 80 14.15 8.85 11.63
C GLU A 80 13.41 10.16 11.31
N GLY A 81 12.67 10.67 12.29
CA GLY A 81 11.88 11.89 12.15
C GLY A 81 10.49 11.64 11.57
N SER A 82 9.85 12.73 11.17
CA SER A 82 8.46 12.70 10.72
C SER A 82 8.25 13.58 9.50
N ILE A 83 7.37 13.13 8.61
CA ILE A 83 6.98 13.84 7.39
C ILE A 83 5.47 14.00 7.38
N GLY A 84 5.01 15.22 7.61
CA GLY A 84 3.61 15.62 7.53
C GLY A 84 3.30 16.30 6.20
N GLY A 85 2.26 15.83 5.53
CA GLY A 85 1.70 16.47 4.32
C GLY A 85 0.18 16.41 4.29
N LYS A 86 -0.46 17.27 3.51
CA LYS A 86 -1.92 17.17 3.29
C LYS A 86 -2.25 16.34 2.06
N THR A 87 -1.64 16.69 0.95
CA THR A 87 -1.84 16.00 -0.33
C THR A 87 -0.84 14.87 -0.47
N TRP A 88 0.43 15.12 -0.17
CA TRP A 88 1.47 14.09 -0.24
C TRP A 88 2.36 14.15 0.99
N GLY A 89 2.58 13.00 1.64
CA GLY A 89 3.65 12.87 2.62
C GLY A 89 4.99 12.97 1.89
N VAL A 90 5.27 11.99 1.05
CA VAL A 90 6.44 11.94 0.16
C VAL A 90 5.97 11.69 -1.27
N LYS A 91 6.38 12.54 -2.20
CA LYS A 91 6.16 12.37 -3.64
C LYS A 91 7.50 12.13 -4.34
N VAL A 92 7.59 11.05 -5.09
CA VAL A 92 8.74 10.72 -5.94
C VAL A 92 8.29 10.69 -7.40
N SER A 93 9.03 11.39 -8.26
CA SER A 93 8.73 11.50 -9.69
C SER A 93 9.98 11.39 -10.56
N GLU A 94 9.79 11.43 -11.88
CA GLU A 94 10.86 11.30 -12.88
C GLU A 94 11.74 10.07 -12.63
N SER A 95 13.04 10.24 -12.37
CA SER A 95 14.01 9.18 -12.08
C SER A 95 14.54 9.19 -10.64
N ALA A 96 13.93 9.99 -9.76
CA ALA A 96 14.38 10.13 -8.38
C ALA A 96 14.24 8.86 -7.54
N THR A 97 15.01 8.80 -6.46
CA THR A 97 14.87 7.74 -5.45
C THR A 97 14.69 8.32 -4.05
N ALA A 98 13.91 7.62 -3.22
CA ALA A 98 13.77 7.92 -1.81
C ALA A 98 14.08 6.67 -0.96
N ASP A 99 14.99 6.81 0.00
CA ASP A 99 15.35 5.80 0.99
C ASP A 99 14.94 6.31 2.38
N LEU A 100 13.94 5.66 2.98
CA LEU A 100 13.27 6.10 4.20
C LEU A 100 13.44 5.04 5.29
N THR A 101 14.23 5.33 6.32
CA THR A 101 14.48 4.39 7.42
C THR A 101 13.85 4.90 8.71
N ARG A 102 12.91 4.13 9.29
CA ARG A 102 12.21 4.44 10.55
C ARG A 102 11.52 5.81 10.56
N VAL A 103 10.91 6.19 9.44
CA VAL A 103 10.22 7.48 9.27
C VAL A 103 8.73 7.34 9.55
N GLY A 104 8.14 8.30 10.25
CA GLY A 104 6.68 8.43 10.37
C GLY A 104 6.12 9.38 9.31
N ILE A 105 5.32 8.89 8.37
CA ILE A 105 4.62 9.70 7.37
C ILE A 105 3.17 9.89 7.80
N THR A 106 2.73 11.14 7.97
CA THR A 106 1.34 11.47 8.32
C THR A 106 0.69 12.30 7.24
N VAL A 107 -0.50 11.89 6.81
CA VAL A 107 -1.27 12.59 5.78
C VAL A 107 -2.62 13.05 6.30
N THR A 108 -2.86 14.35 6.22
CA THR A 108 -4.06 14.96 6.81
C THR A 108 -5.14 15.37 5.83
N GLY A 109 -4.84 15.41 4.54
CA GLY A 109 -5.84 15.70 3.52
C GLY A 109 -6.72 14.49 3.23
N MET A 110 -8.02 14.76 3.02
CA MET A 110 -9.02 13.73 2.72
C MET A 110 -8.65 12.85 1.52
N TYR A 111 -8.09 13.46 0.46
CA TYR A 111 -7.64 12.81 -0.78
C TYR A 111 -6.12 12.54 -0.80
N GLY A 112 -5.46 12.68 0.34
CA GLY A 112 -4.01 12.67 0.40
C GLY A 112 -3.41 11.28 0.16
N THR A 113 -2.14 11.26 -0.21
CA THR A 113 -1.35 10.03 -0.36
C THR A 113 -0.12 10.07 0.53
N GLY A 114 0.12 9.00 1.30
CA GLY A 114 1.32 8.86 2.13
C GLY A 114 2.59 8.91 1.30
N LEU A 115 2.79 7.87 0.50
CA LEU A 115 3.89 7.73 -0.45
C LEU A 115 3.33 7.68 -1.88
N ASN A 116 3.58 8.72 -2.67
CA ASN A 116 3.07 8.86 -4.03
C ASN A 116 4.19 8.72 -5.05
N ILE A 117 4.12 7.69 -5.89
CA ILE A 117 5.14 7.34 -6.87
C ILE A 117 4.57 7.54 -8.28
N THR A 118 4.92 8.68 -8.88
CA THR A 118 4.56 9.02 -10.26
C THR A 118 5.75 8.88 -11.22
N GLY A 119 6.90 8.49 -10.69
CA GLY A 119 8.17 8.18 -11.36
C GLY A 119 9.17 7.68 -10.31
N GLY A 120 10.35 7.27 -10.73
CA GLY A 120 11.41 6.91 -9.79
C GLY A 120 11.15 5.62 -9.00
N SER A 121 11.69 5.51 -7.80
CA SER A 121 11.51 4.36 -6.89
C SER A 121 11.65 4.77 -5.43
N ALA A 122 11.12 3.97 -4.51
CA ALA A 122 11.23 4.24 -3.08
C ALA A 122 11.49 2.96 -2.29
N THR A 123 12.32 3.06 -1.25
CA THR A 123 12.52 2.01 -0.26
C THR A 123 12.17 2.60 1.10
N MET A 124 11.34 1.90 1.87
CA MET A 124 11.04 2.25 3.25
C MET A 124 11.29 1.04 4.15
N THR A 125 12.12 1.22 5.18
CA THR A 125 12.46 0.19 6.16
C THR A 125 12.08 0.65 7.55
N GLY A 126 11.08 -0.01 8.14
CA GLY A 126 10.44 0.39 9.39
C GLY A 126 9.65 1.70 9.28
N GLY A 127 9.00 2.06 10.38
CA GLY A 127 8.18 3.28 10.46
C GLY A 127 6.74 3.05 10.05
N SER A 128 6.03 4.14 9.75
CA SER A 128 4.59 4.09 9.47
C SER A 128 4.17 5.10 8.42
N ILE A 129 3.07 4.79 7.74
CA ILE A 129 2.35 5.68 6.84
C ILE A 129 0.90 5.73 7.33
N THR A 130 0.46 6.88 7.82
CA THR A 130 -0.83 7.00 8.51
C THR A 130 -1.64 8.16 7.97
N GLY A 131 -2.88 7.87 7.58
CA GLY A 131 -3.88 8.89 7.25
C GLY A 131 -4.57 9.43 8.51
N SER A 132 -5.08 10.67 8.47
CA SER A 132 -5.87 11.24 9.58
C SER A 132 -7.36 11.38 9.26
N GLY A 133 -7.81 10.93 8.09
CA GLY A 133 -9.17 11.17 7.60
C GLY A 133 -10.27 10.29 8.23
N GLY A 134 -9.92 9.34 9.12
CA GLY A 134 -10.88 8.44 9.74
C GLY A 134 -11.77 7.72 8.71
N ALA A 135 -13.06 7.55 9.03
CA ALA A 135 -14.04 6.86 8.17
C ALA A 135 -14.36 7.60 6.85
N VAL A 136 -14.12 8.92 6.78
CA VAL A 136 -14.42 9.75 5.59
C VAL A 136 -13.20 9.94 4.68
N SER A 137 -12.05 9.38 5.05
CA SER A 137 -10.85 9.39 4.22
C SER A 137 -11.16 8.76 2.86
N THR A 138 -10.71 9.41 1.79
CA THR A 138 -10.68 8.86 0.42
C THR A 138 -9.24 8.69 -0.07
N GLY A 139 -8.26 8.95 0.80
CA GLY A 139 -6.85 8.90 0.51
C GLY A 139 -6.30 7.49 0.39
N THR A 140 -5.03 7.44 -0.02
CA THR A 140 -4.29 6.20 -0.28
C THR A 140 -2.98 6.19 0.52
N GLY A 141 -2.62 5.08 1.17
CA GLY A 141 -1.36 5.01 1.90
C GLY A 141 -0.15 5.07 0.95
N VAL A 142 -0.06 4.11 0.04
CA VAL A 142 0.95 4.08 -1.02
C VAL A 142 0.29 4.01 -2.39
N LYS A 143 0.64 4.92 -3.29
CA LYS A 143 0.11 4.94 -4.67
C LYS A 143 1.24 4.84 -5.68
N MET A 144 1.11 3.91 -6.62
CA MET A 144 2.08 3.69 -7.70
C MET A 144 1.40 3.77 -9.07
N ASP A 145 1.73 4.83 -9.82
CA ASP A 145 1.22 5.08 -11.17
C ASP A 145 2.34 5.08 -12.24
N SER A 146 3.54 4.64 -11.87
CA SER A 146 4.72 4.55 -12.74
C SER A 146 5.33 3.15 -12.75
N SER A 147 6.29 2.89 -13.64
CA SER A 147 6.98 1.60 -13.75
C SER A 147 8.02 1.35 -12.65
N GLY A 148 8.12 2.24 -11.67
CA GLY A 148 9.08 2.15 -10.57
C GLY A 148 8.88 0.95 -9.64
N THR A 149 9.85 0.74 -8.75
CA THR A 149 9.72 -0.22 -7.65
C THR A 149 9.53 0.52 -6.33
N VAL A 150 8.60 0.02 -5.51
CA VAL A 150 8.52 0.39 -4.10
C VAL A 150 8.85 -0.84 -3.26
N THR A 151 9.72 -0.69 -2.27
CA THR A 151 10.02 -1.73 -1.29
C THR A 151 9.62 -1.26 0.09
N LEU A 152 8.78 -2.03 0.79
CA LEU A 152 8.37 -1.79 2.17
C LEU A 152 8.84 -2.95 3.04
N ASN A 153 9.73 -2.69 4.00
CA ASN A 153 10.22 -3.70 4.93
C ASN A 153 9.72 -3.35 6.34
N THR A 154 8.83 -4.16 6.90
CA THR A 154 8.27 -3.95 8.26
C THR A 154 7.62 -2.57 8.43
N VAL A 155 6.83 -2.15 7.43
CA VAL A 155 6.13 -0.85 7.43
C VAL A 155 4.66 -1.04 7.74
N ASN A 156 4.11 -0.14 8.56
CA ASN A 156 2.68 -0.14 8.90
C ASN A 156 1.95 0.97 8.13
N VAL A 157 1.00 0.60 7.28
CA VAL A 157 0.12 1.51 6.53
C VAL A 157 -1.28 1.45 7.13
N SER A 158 -1.86 2.58 7.52
CA SER A 158 -3.16 2.60 8.20
C SER A 158 -3.96 3.89 7.99
N ASN A 159 -5.26 3.82 8.28
CA ASN A 159 -6.19 4.97 8.25
C ASN A 159 -6.38 5.64 6.88
N PHE A 160 -6.31 4.85 5.81
CA PHE A 160 -6.64 5.26 4.44
C PHE A 160 -7.88 4.52 3.93
N LYS A 161 -8.54 5.06 2.90
CA LYS A 161 -9.58 4.30 2.17
C LYS A 161 -8.97 3.06 1.51
N THR A 162 -7.85 3.32 0.84
CA THR A 162 -7.03 2.32 0.17
C THR A 162 -5.68 2.27 0.88
N GLY A 163 -5.31 1.15 1.48
CA GLY A 163 -3.97 1.02 2.08
C GLY A 163 -2.91 1.21 1.00
N VAL A 164 -2.99 0.43 -0.07
CA VAL A 164 -2.08 0.50 -1.21
C VAL A 164 -2.84 0.41 -2.53
N GLN A 165 -2.45 1.23 -3.52
CA GLN A 165 -2.87 1.11 -4.91
C GLN A 165 -1.66 0.98 -5.84
N VAL A 166 -1.62 -0.09 -6.64
CA VAL A 166 -0.58 -0.35 -7.64
C VAL A 166 -1.20 -0.48 -9.02
N THR A 167 -1.07 0.57 -9.83
CA THR A 167 -1.57 0.64 -11.22
C THR A 167 -0.49 0.19 -12.21
N LYS A 168 0.77 0.50 -11.89
CA LYS A 168 1.98 0.18 -12.66
C LYS A 168 3.14 -0.09 -11.70
N GLY A 169 4.20 -0.70 -12.24
CA GLY A 169 5.41 -0.97 -11.46
C GLY A 169 5.24 -2.16 -10.51
N THR A 170 6.18 -2.30 -9.58
CA THR A 170 6.20 -3.42 -8.62
C THR A 170 6.30 -2.92 -7.19
N LEU A 171 5.34 -3.29 -6.36
CA LEU A 171 5.43 -3.17 -4.91
C LEU A 171 5.96 -4.48 -4.34
N LYS A 172 7.03 -4.39 -3.56
CA LYS A 172 7.59 -5.47 -2.75
C LYS A 172 7.38 -5.16 -1.28
N VAL A 173 6.85 -6.13 -0.54
CA VAL A 173 6.58 -6.00 0.89
C VAL A 173 7.20 -7.19 1.62
N THR A 174 7.97 -6.92 2.65
CA THR A 174 8.53 -7.93 3.56
C THR A 174 8.07 -7.59 4.96
N GLU A 175 7.14 -8.37 5.50
CA GLU A 175 6.48 -8.11 6.79
C GLU A 175 5.76 -6.74 6.88
N GLY A 176 5.19 -6.46 8.05
CA GLY A 176 4.41 -5.25 8.32
C GLY A 176 2.91 -5.44 8.08
N SER A 177 2.17 -4.33 8.04
CA SER A 177 0.72 -4.35 7.93
C SER A 177 0.22 -3.33 6.93
N ILE A 178 -0.67 -3.73 6.02
CA ILE A 178 -1.36 -2.82 5.10
C ILE A 178 -2.85 -2.82 5.42
N GLY A 179 -3.32 -1.75 6.06
CA GLY A 179 -4.73 -1.53 6.37
C GLY A 179 -5.37 -0.45 5.51
N GLY A 180 -6.55 -0.75 4.98
CA GLY A 180 -7.43 0.20 4.34
C GLY A 180 -8.90 -0.02 4.72
N LYS A 181 -9.67 1.07 4.76
CA LYS A 181 -11.09 1.01 5.14
C LYS A 181 -11.94 0.27 4.10
N THR A 182 -11.65 0.45 2.82
CA THR A 182 -12.36 -0.22 1.71
C THR A 182 -11.48 -1.27 1.04
N TRP A 183 -10.23 -0.94 0.77
CA TRP A 183 -9.28 -1.86 0.15
C TRP A 183 -8.00 -1.88 0.94
N GLY A 184 -7.56 -3.06 1.40
CA GLY A 184 -6.22 -3.21 1.93
C GLY A 184 -5.21 -2.92 0.82
N VAL A 185 -5.24 -3.75 -0.23
CA VAL A 185 -4.48 -3.54 -1.46
C VAL A 185 -5.38 -3.61 -2.70
N LYS A 186 -5.22 -2.64 -3.59
CA LYS A 186 -5.78 -2.65 -4.94
C LYS A 186 -4.65 -2.75 -5.97
N VAL A 187 -4.68 -3.77 -6.83
CA VAL A 187 -3.74 -3.94 -7.95
C VAL A 187 -4.52 -3.94 -9.26
N ASP A 188 -4.22 -3.02 -10.16
CA ASP A 188 -4.87 -2.91 -11.46
C ASP A 188 -3.84 -2.65 -12.58
N GLY A 189 -4.32 -2.44 -13.81
CA GLY A 189 -3.45 -2.13 -14.95
C GLY A 189 -2.37 -3.19 -15.19
N SER A 190 -1.11 -2.78 -15.10
CA SER A 190 0.07 -3.66 -15.16
C SER A 190 0.83 -3.70 -13.83
N GLY A 191 0.14 -3.38 -12.73
CA GLY A 191 0.70 -3.36 -11.39
C GLY A 191 1.02 -4.77 -10.89
N ARG A 192 2.07 -4.85 -10.07
CA ARG A 192 2.50 -6.10 -9.44
C ARG A 192 2.71 -5.91 -7.94
N LEU A 193 2.11 -6.79 -7.15
CA LEU A 193 2.35 -6.93 -5.72
C LEU A 193 3.13 -8.23 -5.46
N GLU A 194 4.21 -8.12 -4.69
CA GLU A 194 4.93 -9.25 -4.10
C GLU A 194 5.00 -9.03 -2.59
N MET A 195 4.35 -9.87 -1.79
CA MET A 195 4.34 -9.74 -0.32
C MET A 195 4.72 -11.05 0.34
N ASN A 196 5.75 -11.00 1.19
CA ASN A 196 6.21 -12.12 2.02
C ASN A 196 6.01 -11.77 3.49
N GLY A 197 5.15 -12.51 4.18
CA GLY A 197 4.76 -12.26 5.56
C GLY A 197 3.89 -11.01 5.75
N GLY A 198 3.47 -10.77 6.99
CA GLY A 198 2.63 -9.63 7.38
C GLY A 198 1.14 -9.79 7.11
N THR A 199 0.42 -8.65 7.16
CA THR A 199 -1.04 -8.60 7.06
C THR A 199 -1.55 -7.62 6.01
N ILE A 200 -2.67 -7.96 5.39
CA ILE A 200 -3.46 -7.06 4.53
C ILE A 200 -4.89 -7.04 5.08
N GLU A 201 -5.42 -5.85 5.34
CA GLU A 201 -6.76 -5.68 5.90
C GLU A 201 -7.59 -4.69 5.07
N GLY A 202 -8.75 -5.14 4.62
CA GLY A 202 -9.83 -4.32 4.09
C GLY A 202 -10.98 -4.25 5.09
N GLU A 203 -10.89 -3.35 6.07
CA GLU A 203 -11.70 -3.34 7.30
C GLU A 203 -13.21 -3.48 7.05
N ASN A 204 -13.76 -2.68 6.13
CA ASN A 204 -15.18 -2.72 5.77
C ASN A 204 -15.40 -3.22 4.33
N GLY A 205 -14.35 -3.77 3.69
CA GLY A 205 -14.35 -4.02 2.25
C GLY A 205 -13.53 -5.25 1.88
N THR A 206 -12.67 -5.09 0.87
CA THR A 206 -11.89 -6.20 0.31
C THR A 206 -10.45 -6.12 0.81
N GLY A 207 -9.91 -7.22 1.33
CA GLY A 207 -8.49 -7.30 1.68
C GLY A 207 -7.61 -7.05 0.44
N VAL A 208 -7.72 -7.91 -0.56
CA VAL A 208 -6.99 -7.80 -1.84
C VAL A 208 -7.95 -7.72 -3.03
N TRP A 209 -7.88 -6.63 -3.79
CA TRP A 209 -8.63 -6.42 -5.02
C TRP A 209 -7.70 -6.42 -6.23
N MET A 210 -7.97 -7.28 -7.20
CA MET A 210 -7.26 -7.35 -8.47
C MET A 210 -8.21 -7.20 -9.65
N GLU A 211 -7.88 -6.30 -10.56
CA GLU A 211 -8.61 -6.08 -11.80
C GLU A 211 -7.67 -5.75 -12.97
N GLY A 212 -8.20 -5.70 -14.19
CA GLY A 212 -7.37 -5.45 -15.37
C GLY A 212 -6.31 -6.54 -15.54
N GLY A 213 -5.05 -6.19 -15.76
CA GLY A 213 -3.92 -7.12 -15.84
C GLY A 213 -3.10 -7.23 -14.56
N GLY A 214 -3.59 -6.69 -13.44
CA GLY A 214 -2.86 -6.66 -12.17
C GLY A 214 -2.52 -8.05 -11.63
N THR A 215 -1.35 -8.18 -11.00
CA THR A 215 -0.88 -9.46 -10.44
C THR A 215 -0.47 -9.34 -8.98
N ALA A 216 -0.78 -10.34 -8.17
CA ALA A 216 -0.30 -10.44 -6.79
C ALA A 216 0.31 -11.82 -6.53
N LYS A 217 1.48 -11.81 -5.89
CA LYS A 217 2.12 -12.97 -5.28
C LYS A 217 2.18 -12.75 -3.78
N LEU A 218 1.51 -13.61 -3.01
CA LEU A 218 1.46 -13.54 -1.55
C LEU A 218 2.05 -14.83 -0.97
N THR A 219 2.97 -14.70 0.00
CA THR A 219 3.58 -15.85 0.68
C THR A 219 3.53 -15.67 2.19
N GLY A 220 2.86 -16.58 2.90
CA GLY A 220 2.73 -16.50 4.37
C GLY A 220 1.96 -15.27 4.87
N VAL A 221 1.04 -14.73 4.05
CA VAL A 221 0.31 -13.49 4.36
C VAL A 221 -1.05 -13.81 4.97
N THR A 222 -1.46 -13.03 5.98
CA THR A 222 -2.84 -13.02 6.46
C THR A 222 -3.63 -11.92 5.75
N VAL A 223 -4.69 -12.29 5.04
CA VAL A 223 -5.60 -11.37 4.36
C VAL A 223 -6.94 -11.35 5.09
N THR A 224 -7.34 -10.19 5.59
CA THR A 224 -8.63 -9.99 6.27
C THR A 224 -9.51 -9.03 5.47
N GLY A 225 -10.78 -9.39 5.28
CA GLY A 225 -11.74 -8.52 4.61
C GLY A 225 -13.11 -8.53 5.27
N GLY A 226 -13.58 -7.34 5.69
CA GLY A 226 -14.90 -7.19 6.31
C GLY A 226 -16.06 -7.53 5.36
N SER A 227 -15.84 -7.40 4.05
CA SER A 227 -16.78 -7.84 3.02
C SER A 227 -16.27 -9.06 2.26
N ARG A 228 -15.02 -9.00 1.79
CA ARG A 228 -14.41 -10.07 0.97
C ARG A 228 -12.94 -10.21 1.31
N GLY A 229 -12.42 -11.43 1.40
CA GLY A 229 -10.97 -11.61 1.55
C GLY A 229 -10.22 -11.14 0.30
N VAL A 230 -10.53 -11.78 -0.83
CA VAL A 230 -9.88 -11.59 -2.13
C VAL A 230 -10.93 -11.47 -3.24
N TRP A 231 -10.73 -10.51 -4.14
CA TRP A 231 -11.50 -10.36 -5.37
C TRP A 231 -10.58 -10.26 -6.59
N VAL A 232 -10.82 -11.10 -7.61
CA VAL A 232 -10.02 -11.16 -8.84
C VAL A 232 -10.94 -11.13 -10.05
N GLN A 233 -10.78 -10.15 -10.93
CA GLN A 233 -11.61 -9.98 -12.13
C GLN A 233 -10.82 -9.51 -13.35
N GLY A 234 -11.46 -9.44 -14.52
CA GLY A 234 -10.79 -9.06 -15.77
C GLY A 234 -9.73 -10.09 -16.17
N ASN A 235 -8.46 -9.69 -16.26
CA ASN A 235 -7.30 -10.56 -16.49
C ASN A 235 -6.39 -10.65 -15.25
N GLY A 236 -6.91 -10.33 -14.06
CA GLY A 236 -6.16 -10.31 -12.82
C GLY A 236 -5.65 -11.69 -12.44
N ARG A 237 -4.50 -11.75 -11.75
CA ARG A 237 -3.89 -13.03 -11.35
C ARG A 237 -3.44 -13.01 -9.90
N LEU A 238 -3.92 -13.97 -9.11
CA LEU A 238 -3.42 -14.26 -7.78
C LEU A 238 -2.58 -15.54 -7.77
N GLU A 239 -1.43 -15.48 -7.15
CA GLU A 239 -0.74 -16.64 -6.57
C GLU A 239 -0.57 -16.42 -5.06
N MET A 240 -1.14 -17.30 -4.24
CA MET A 240 -0.99 -17.28 -2.80
C MET A 240 -0.46 -18.64 -2.32
N THR A 241 0.62 -18.62 -1.55
CA THR A 241 1.26 -19.80 -0.97
C THR A 241 1.36 -19.60 0.54
N GLU A 242 0.91 -20.57 1.32
CA GLU A 242 0.80 -20.44 2.79
C GLU A 242 -0.10 -19.26 3.22
N GLY A 243 -0.30 -19.11 4.53
CA GLY A 243 -1.06 -18.01 5.12
C GLY A 243 -2.57 -18.27 5.19
N SER A 244 -3.35 -17.19 5.35
CA SER A 244 -4.77 -17.29 5.61
C SER A 244 -5.59 -16.17 4.96
N ILE A 245 -6.85 -16.49 4.69
CA ILE A 245 -7.86 -15.56 4.21
C ILE A 245 -9.04 -15.62 5.19
N GLU A 246 -9.31 -14.49 5.83
CA GLU A 246 -10.38 -14.32 6.80
C GLU A 246 -11.41 -13.31 6.29
N PHE A 247 -12.69 -13.63 6.39
CA PHE A 247 -13.75 -12.75 5.91
C PHE A 247 -15.05 -12.89 6.69
N THR A 248 -15.76 -11.78 6.85
CA THR A 248 -17.06 -11.76 7.53
C THR A 248 -18.25 -11.54 6.59
N GLY A 249 -17.98 -11.17 5.34
CA GLY A 249 -19.01 -10.90 4.35
C GLY A 249 -19.26 -12.05 3.37
N ALA A 250 -19.45 -11.69 2.10
CA ALA A 250 -20.02 -12.59 1.12
C ALA A 250 -19.07 -13.71 0.65
N HIS A 251 -17.78 -13.39 0.48
CA HIS A 251 -16.83 -14.33 -0.15
C HIS A 251 -15.43 -14.26 0.45
N GLY A 252 -14.79 -15.41 0.66
CA GLY A 252 -13.36 -15.49 0.97
C GLY A 252 -12.54 -15.16 -0.26
N VAL A 253 -12.73 -15.92 -1.34
CA VAL A 253 -12.09 -15.70 -2.64
C VAL A 253 -13.16 -15.66 -3.72
N TYR A 254 -13.22 -14.56 -4.47
CA TYR A 254 -14.13 -14.40 -5.60
C TYR A 254 -13.35 -14.19 -6.89
N VAL A 255 -13.57 -15.06 -7.88
CA VAL A 255 -12.86 -15.02 -9.17
C VAL A 255 -13.87 -15.05 -10.31
N ARG A 256 -13.74 -14.14 -11.28
CA ARG A 256 -14.59 -14.09 -12.49
C ARG A 256 -13.84 -13.60 -13.72
N ASP A 257 -14.50 -13.65 -14.87
CA ASP A 257 -13.98 -13.25 -16.17
C ASP A 257 -12.72 -14.07 -16.53
N ASN A 258 -11.76 -13.50 -17.26
CA ASN A 258 -10.51 -14.19 -17.61
C ASN A 258 -9.50 -14.30 -16.45
N ALA A 259 -9.92 -14.00 -15.21
CA ALA A 259 -9.03 -14.01 -14.06
C ALA A 259 -8.60 -15.43 -13.66
N THR A 260 -7.44 -15.50 -12.99
CA THR A 260 -6.93 -16.75 -12.43
C THR A 260 -6.54 -16.58 -10.96
N ALA A 261 -6.80 -17.61 -10.16
CA ALA A 261 -6.29 -17.67 -8.79
C ALA A 261 -5.68 -19.04 -8.51
N LYS A 262 -4.46 -19.06 -7.97
CA LYS A 262 -3.77 -20.26 -7.51
C LYS A 262 -3.47 -20.11 -6.02
N LEU A 263 -4.05 -20.98 -5.21
CA LEU A 263 -3.85 -21.03 -3.77
C LEU A 263 -3.18 -22.36 -3.42
N THR A 264 -2.14 -22.32 -2.60
CA THR A 264 -1.41 -23.51 -2.12
C THR A 264 -1.18 -23.40 -0.63
N GLU A 265 -1.60 -24.39 0.16
CA GLU A 265 -1.43 -24.41 1.63
C GLU A 265 -2.09 -23.21 2.33
N VAL A 266 -3.25 -22.77 1.83
CA VAL A 266 -3.97 -21.60 2.36
C VAL A 266 -5.14 -22.03 3.22
N LYS A 267 -5.31 -21.41 4.38
CA LYS A 267 -6.53 -21.52 5.19
C LYS A 267 -7.53 -20.42 4.81
N ILE A 268 -8.78 -20.80 4.54
CA ILE A 268 -9.88 -19.87 4.27
C ILE A 268 -10.93 -20.05 5.38
N THR A 269 -11.27 -18.98 6.10
CA THR A 269 -12.26 -19.03 7.18
C THR A 269 -13.17 -17.81 7.12
N GLY A 270 -14.47 -18.02 7.26
CA GLY A 270 -15.45 -16.94 7.22
C GLY A 270 -16.87 -17.46 7.22
N SER A 271 -17.86 -16.59 7.03
CA SER A 271 -19.28 -16.93 7.19
C SER A 271 -20.02 -17.19 5.86
N GLY A 272 -19.63 -16.53 4.77
CA GLY A 272 -20.28 -16.62 3.46
C GLY A 272 -19.85 -17.81 2.61
N THR A 273 -19.46 -17.53 1.36
CA THR A 273 -18.88 -18.54 0.45
C THR A 273 -17.36 -18.53 0.57
N GLY A 274 -16.73 -19.69 0.82
CA GLY A 274 -15.28 -19.81 0.90
C GLY A 274 -14.61 -19.39 -0.42
N VAL A 275 -14.90 -20.13 -1.48
CA VAL A 275 -14.38 -19.84 -2.83
C VAL A 275 -15.52 -19.80 -3.84
N TYR A 276 -15.63 -18.72 -4.60
CA TYR A 276 -16.51 -18.60 -5.75
C TYR A 276 -15.69 -18.51 -7.04
N ALA A 277 -15.76 -19.58 -7.84
CA ALA A 277 -15.25 -19.64 -9.20
C ALA A 277 -16.41 -19.36 -10.16
N GLY A 278 -16.57 -18.07 -10.52
CA GLY A 278 -17.59 -17.58 -11.45
C GLY A 278 -17.25 -17.91 -12.89
N THR A 279 -17.30 -16.93 -13.80
CA THR A 279 -16.81 -17.08 -15.19
C THR A 279 -15.28 -17.16 -15.31
N ALA A 280 -14.60 -17.46 -14.21
CA ALA A 280 -13.14 -17.48 -14.08
C ALA A 280 -12.48 -18.35 -15.15
N LYS A 281 -11.28 -17.96 -15.63
CA LYS A 281 -10.50 -18.82 -16.52
C LYS A 281 -10.07 -20.08 -15.77
N THR A 282 -9.40 -19.92 -14.63
CA THR A 282 -8.94 -21.05 -13.81
C THR A 282 -8.83 -20.65 -12.34
N VAL A 283 -9.39 -21.48 -11.46
CA VAL A 283 -9.12 -21.45 -10.01
C VAL A 283 -8.46 -22.77 -9.63
N THR A 284 -7.31 -22.70 -8.98
CA THR A 284 -6.55 -23.87 -8.51
C THR A 284 -6.36 -23.78 -6.99
N LEU A 285 -6.81 -24.80 -6.28
CA LEU A 285 -6.71 -24.94 -4.84
C LEU A 285 -5.88 -26.19 -4.54
N ASN A 286 -4.68 -26.04 -3.97
CA ASN A 286 -3.84 -27.17 -3.58
C ASN A 286 -3.66 -27.14 -2.06
N MET A 287 -4.04 -28.21 -1.36
CA MET A 287 -3.93 -28.28 0.11
C MET A 287 -4.59 -27.07 0.80
N VAL A 288 -5.77 -26.68 0.33
CA VAL A 288 -6.53 -25.53 0.86
C VAL A 288 -7.56 -26.03 1.85
N ASP A 289 -7.58 -25.42 3.04
CA ASP A 289 -8.54 -25.74 4.10
C ASP A 289 -9.60 -24.64 4.23
N ILE A 290 -10.85 -24.97 3.92
CA ILE A 290 -11.99 -24.07 3.98
C ILE A 290 -12.86 -24.46 5.17
N SER A 291 -13.15 -23.53 6.07
CA SER A 291 -13.95 -23.82 7.27
C SER A 291 -14.86 -22.66 7.70
N GLN A 292 -15.89 -22.98 8.50
CA GLN A 292 -16.88 -22.05 9.08
C GLN A 292 -17.84 -21.37 8.09
N VAL A 293 -17.72 -21.70 6.81
CA VAL A 293 -18.49 -21.09 5.72
C VAL A 293 -19.88 -21.71 5.57
N GLN A 294 -20.84 -20.94 5.07
CA GLN A 294 -22.13 -21.48 4.64
C GLN A 294 -22.00 -22.28 3.34
N MET A 295 -21.14 -21.81 2.43
CA MET A 295 -20.85 -22.50 1.18
C MET A 295 -19.34 -22.70 1.05
N GLY A 296 -18.89 -23.93 0.86
CA GLY A 296 -17.47 -24.28 0.70
C GLY A 296 -16.91 -23.69 -0.58
N VAL A 297 -17.23 -24.34 -1.69
CA VAL A 297 -16.82 -23.92 -3.03
C VAL A 297 -18.01 -23.87 -3.98
N ASN A 298 -18.17 -22.74 -4.67
CA ASN A 298 -19.13 -22.58 -5.74
C ASN A 298 -18.41 -22.51 -7.09
N ALA A 299 -18.42 -23.62 -7.83
CA ALA A 299 -17.89 -23.71 -9.19
C ALA A 299 -18.99 -23.41 -10.21
N ALA A 300 -19.29 -22.13 -10.40
CA ALA A 300 -20.41 -21.69 -11.25
C ALA A 300 -20.08 -21.76 -12.74
N ALA A 301 -18.84 -21.48 -13.14
CA ALA A 301 -18.34 -21.62 -14.51
C ALA A 301 -16.81 -21.75 -14.55
N GLY A 302 -16.26 -21.95 -15.75
CA GLY A 302 -14.80 -22.03 -15.94
C GLY A 302 -14.19 -23.33 -15.44
N GLN A 303 -12.88 -23.31 -15.20
CA GLN A 303 -12.14 -24.45 -14.66
C GLN A 303 -11.81 -24.26 -13.18
N LEU A 304 -12.32 -25.15 -12.33
CA LEU A 304 -11.87 -25.32 -10.95
C LEU A 304 -11.04 -26.61 -10.85
N VAL A 305 -9.88 -26.51 -10.21
CA VAL A 305 -9.03 -27.65 -9.84
C VAL A 305 -8.81 -27.60 -8.34
N MET A 306 -9.19 -28.66 -7.62
CA MET A 306 -8.92 -28.79 -6.19
C MET A 306 -8.16 -30.09 -5.94
N ASN A 307 -6.97 -29.99 -5.35
CA ASN A 307 -6.09 -31.11 -5.04
C ASN A 307 -5.79 -31.12 -3.54
N MET A 308 -6.26 -32.14 -2.82
CA MET A 308 -6.12 -32.24 -1.36
C MET A 308 -6.77 -31.06 -0.61
N GLY A 309 -6.60 -31.01 0.71
CA GLY A 309 -7.23 -30.01 1.58
C GLY A 309 -8.60 -30.45 2.09
N THR A 310 -9.31 -29.54 2.76
CA THR A 310 -10.57 -29.83 3.43
C THR A 310 -11.62 -28.75 3.17
N ILE A 311 -12.90 -29.17 3.13
CA ILE A 311 -14.04 -28.26 3.11
C ILE A 311 -14.95 -28.65 4.26
N THR A 312 -15.09 -27.75 5.23
CA THR A 312 -15.99 -27.89 6.37
C THR A 312 -17.00 -26.75 6.36
N VAL A 313 -18.27 -27.10 6.20
CA VAL A 313 -19.37 -26.13 6.19
C VAL A 313 -20.13 -26.15 7.51
N THR A 314 -20.80 -25.05 7.80
CA THR A 314 -21.71 -24.95 8.95
C THR A 314 -22.95 -25.84 8.76
N ASN A 315 -23.70 -26.06 9.84
CA ASN A 315 -24.93 -26.86 9.79
C ASN A 315 -25.93 -26.29 8.76
N GLY A 316 -26.37 -27.13 7.82
CA GLY A 316 -27.23 -26.73 6.69
C GLY A 316 -26.48 -26.05 5.53
N GLY A 317 -25.16 -25.92 5.61
CA GLY A 317 -24.31 -25.41 4.55
C GLY A 317 -24.11 -26.39 3.39
N ARG A 318 -23.47 -25.92 2.31
CA ARG A 318 -23.21 -26.69 1.09
C ARG A 318 -21.71 -26.74 0.81
N GLY A 319 -21.14 -27.94 0.70
CA GLY A 319 -19.73 -28.16 0.36
C GLY A 319 -19.38 -27.65 -1.03
#